data_AF-A0A3A5I906-F1
#
_entry.id   AF-A0A3A5I906-F1
#
_cell.length_a   1.000
_cell.length_b   1.000
_cell.length_c   1.000
_cell.angle_alpha   90.00
_cell.angle_beta   90.00
_cell.angle_gamma   90.00
#
_symmetry.space_group_name_H-M   'P 1'
#
loop_
_entity.id
_entity.type
_entity.pdbx_description
1 polymer ?
#
loop_
_entity_poly.entity_id
_entity_poly.type
_entity_poly.pdbx_seq_one_letter_code
_entity_poly.pdbx_strand_id
1 'polypeptide(L)'
;MGDIEHEAKIEVSLSDYEQLKKTADQYANLHKALLEYMGYEEEFLITRPGFKRMTKEELITIIFEQRSVIRKLIGDLEASKREEHIRFLDTLYMNRIY
;
A
#
# COMPACT_ATOMS: atom_id res chain seq x y z
N MET A 1 5.21 41.30 11.90
CA MET A 1 4.16 41.33 10.85
C MET A 1 3.80 39.88 10.61
N GLY A 2 2.62 39.45 11.05
CA GLY A 2 2.16 38.08 10.91
C GLY A 2 1.52 37.91 9.55
N ASP A 3 1.97 36.90 8.80
CA ASP A 3 1.35 36.48 7.56
C ASP A 3 -0.01 35.85 7.90
N ILE A 4 -1.08 36.50 7.46
CA ILE A 4 -2.43 35.97 7.56
C ILE A 4 -2.55 34.98 6.41
N GLU A 5 -2.44 33.69 6.69
CA GLU A 5 -2.82 32.65 5.74
C GLU A 5 -4.31 32.85 5.40
N HIS A 6 -4.57 33.35 4.19
CA HIS A 6 -5.91 33.36 3.65
C HIS A 6 -6.32 31.92 3.38
N GLU A 7 -7.12 31.32 4.27
CA GLU A 7 -7.80 30.05 4.01
C GLU A 7 -8.66 30.22 2.75
N ALA A 8 -8.19 29.67 1.63
CA ALA A 8 -8.94 29.61 0.40
C ALA A 8 -10.12 28.64 0.58
N LYS A 9 -11.34 29.17 0.60
CA LYS A 9 -12.56 28.35 0.61
C LYS A 9 -12.84 27.86 -0.81
N ILE A 10 -12.84 26.55 -0.99
CA ILE A 10 -13.17 25.88 -2.25
C ILE A 10 -14.57 25.28 -2.10
N GLU A 11 -15.50 25.70 -2.95
CA GLU A 11 -16.81 25.07 -3.04
C GLU A 11 -16.72 23.85 -3.97
N VAL A 12 -17.09 22.69 -3.45
CA VAL A 12 -17.16 21.42 -4.19
C VAL A 12 -18.52 20.80 -3.99
N SER A 13 -19.01 20.06 -4.98
CA SER A 13 -20.22 19.28 -4.81
C SER A 13 -19.99 18.18 -3.77
N LEU A 14 -21.06 17.77 -3.08
CA LEU A 14 -20.95 16.74 -2.05
C LEU A 14 -20.43 15.41 -2.62
N SER A 15 -20.84 15.05 -3.85
CA SER A 15 -20.36 13.82 -4.49
C SER A 15 -18.89 13.89 -4.87
N ASP A 16 -18.43 15.05 -5.36
CA ASP A 16 -17.02 15.23 -5.73
C ASP A 16 -16.14 15.21 -4.47
N TYR A 17 -16.62 15.81 -3.39
CA TYR A 17 -15.96 15.71 -2.09
C TYR A 17 -15.84 14.26 -1.60
N GLU A 18 -16.93 13.47 -1.67
CA GLU A 18 -16.91 12.06 -1.28
C GLU A 18 -15.92 11.24 -2.14
N GLN A 19 -15.88 11.49 -3.45
CA GLN A 19 -14.93 10.83 -4.35
C GLN A 19 -13.48 11.22 -4.04
N LEU A 20 -13.20 12.51 -3.90
CA LEU A 20 -11.86 13.01 -3.57
C LEU A 20 -11.39 12.47 -2.22
N LYS A 21 -12.27 12.45 -1.21
CA LYS A 21 -11.97 11.86 0.09
C LYS A 21 -11.64 10.38 -0.02
N LYS A 22 -12.47 9.61 -0.75
CA LYS A 22 -12.20 8.18 -0.98
C LYS A 22 -10.86 7.95 -1.68
N THR A 23 -10.52 8.76 -2.68
CA THR A 23 -9.23 8.69 -3.36
C THR A 23 -8.08 9.06 -2.42
N ALA A 24 -8.21 10.11 -1.61
CA ALA A 24 -7.22 10.50 -0.63
C ALA A 24 -6.97 9.38 0.41
N ASP A 25 -8.05 8.76 0.91
CA ASP A 25 -7.98 7.63 1.84
C ASP A 25 -7.24 6.43 1.19
N GLN A 26 -7.51 6.14 -0.08
CA GLN A 26 -6.79 5.10 -0.84
C GLN A 26 -5.30 5.42 -0.98
N TYR A 27 -4.94 6.66 -1.32
CA TYR A 27 -3.54 7.09 -1.42
C TYR A 27 -2.82 7.00 -0.07
N ALA A 28 -3.46 7.42 1.02
CA ALA A 28 -2.90 7.33 2.36
C ALA A 28 -2.64 5.88 2.79
N ASN A 29 -3.57 4.97 2.47
CA ASN A 29 -3.41 3.55 2.74
C ASN A 29 -2.28 2.94 1.92
N LEU A 30 -2.21 3.26 0.62
CA LEU A 30 -1.14 2.79 -0.26
C LEU A 30 0.24 3.30 0.20
N HIS A 31 0.31 4.56 0.63
CA HIS A 31 1.54 5.15 1.15
C HIS A 31 2.01 4.45 2.43
N LYS A 32 1.10 4.19 3.38
CA LYS A 32 1.42 3.42 4.58
C LYS A 32 1.91 2.00 4.25
N ALA A 33 1.21 1.30 3.36
CA ALA A 33 1.60 -0.04 2.92
C ALA A 33 2.99 -0.06 2.26
N LEU A 34 3.34 0.98 1.49
CA LEU A 34 4.66 1.13 0.90
C LEU A 34 5.74 1.35 1.96
N LEU A 35 5.50 2.24 2.93
CA LEU A 35 6.43 2.52 4.02
C LEU A 35 6.67 1.29 4.89
N GLU A 36 5.60 0.57 5.23
CA GLU A 36 5.66 -0.72 5.93
C GLU A 36 6.52 -1.72 5.16
N TYR A 37 6.29 -1.86 3.85
CA TYR A 37 7.03 -2.77 2.99
C TYR A 37 8.52 -2.39 2.87
N MET A 38 8.82 -1.10 2.80
CA MET A 38 10.19 -0.58 2.75
C MET A 38 10.92 -0.71 4.10
N GLY A 39 10.22 -1.10 5.17
CA GLY A 39 10.79 -1.23 6.51
C GLY A 39 11.04 0.10 7.20
N TYR A 40 10.34 1.17 6.80
CA TYR A 40 10.31 2.41 7.58
C TYR A 40 9.57 2.18 8.91
N GLU A 41 9.82 3.06 9.88
CA GLU A 41 9.55 2.99 11.34
C GLU A 41 8.36 2.12 11.82
N GLU A 42 8.46 1.62 13.07
CA GLU A 42 7.42 0.81 13.74
C GLU A 42 6.00 1.40 13.67
N GLU A 43 5.88 2.72 13.56
CA GLU A 43 4.59 3.42 13.41
C GLU A 43 3.83 3.11 12.10
N PHE A 44 4.54 2.64 11.06
CA PHE A 44 3.94 2.23 9.79
C PHE A 44 3.67 0.72 9.71
N LEU A 45 4.27 -0.08 10.58
CA LEU A 45 4.05 -1.53 10.63
C LEU A 45 2.64 -1.82 11.16
N ILE A 46 1.80 -2.45 10.34
CA ILE A 46 0.50 -2.92 10.80
C ILE A 46 0.76 -4.07 11.76
N THR A 47 0.45 -3.83 13.02
CA THR A 47 0.62 -4.83 14.07
C THR A 47 -0.38 -5.98 13.90
N ARG A 48 -0.05 -7.16 14.43
CA ARG A 48 -0.97 -8.32 14.45
C ARG A 48 -2.36 -7.98 15.04
N PRO A 49 -2.48 -7.19 16.12
CA PRO A 49 -3.77 -6.67 16.57
C PRO A 49 -4.47 -5.75 15.55
N GLY A 50 -3.72 -4.94 14.80
CA GLY A 50 -4.24 -4.12 13.69
C GLY A 50 -4.93 -4.97 12.62
N PHE A 51 -4.26 -6.03 12.15
CA PHE A 51 -4.86 -6.97 11.19
C PHE A 51 -6.12 -7.67 11.71
N LYS A 52 -6.19 -7.97 13.02
CA LYS A 52 -7.37 -8.59 13.63
C LYS A 52 -8.61 -7.69 13.65
N ARG A 53 -8.44 -6.37 13.52
CA ARG A 53 -9.54 -5.40 13.51
C ARG A 53 -10.09 -5.14 12.11
N MET A 54 -9.38 -5.58 11.06
CA MET A 54 -9.78 -5.40 9.68
C MET A 54 -10.84 -6.44 9.28
N THR A 55 -11.72 -6.01 8.39
CA THR A 55 -12.68 -6.89 7.72
C THR A 55 -11.97 -7.81 6.73
N LYS A 56 -12.66 -8.89 6.35
CA LYS A 56 -12.16 -9.81 5.32
C LYS A 56 -11.89 -9.11 3.99
N GLU A 57 -12.75 -8.17 3.58
CA GLU A 57 -12.57 -7.44 2.31
C GLU A 57 -11.35 -6.51 2.34
N GLU A 58 -11.10 -5.84 3.47
CA GLU A 58 -9.89 -5.01 3.65
C GLU A 58 -8.63 -5.86 3.58
N LEU A 59 -8.62 -7.03 4.25
CA LEU A 59 -7.50 -7.97 4.20
C LEU A 59 -7.25 -8.49 2.78
N ILE A 60 -8.32 -8.84 2.05
CA ILE A 60 -8.22 -9.27 0.66
C ILE A 60 -7.61 -8.14 -0.20
N THR A 61 -8.07 -6.91 -0.02
CA THR A 61 -7.59 -5.73 -0.75
C THR A 61 -6.10 -5.51 -0.50
N ILE A 62 -5.67 -5.50 0.76
CA ILE A 62 -4.25 -5.34 1.14
C ILE A 62 -3.39 -6.43 0.49
N ILE A 63 -3.83 -7.69 0.50
CA ILE A 63 -3.09 -8.78 -0.16
C ILE A 63 -2.95 -8.54 -1.67
N PHE A 64 -4.00 -8.08 -2.35
CA PHE A 64 -3.93 -7.78 -3.77
C PHE A 64 -3.00 -6.60 -4.07
N GLU A 65 -3.06 -5.53 -3.29
CA GLU A 65 -2.18 -4.36 -3.41
C GLU A 65 -0.71 -4.75 -3.19
N GLN A 66 -0.40 -5.47 -2.11
CA GLN A 66 0.94 -5.98 -1.83
C GLN A 66 1.47 -6.84 -2.98
N ARG A 67 0.65 -7.76 -3.53
CA ARG A 67 1.04 -8.59 -4.68
C ARG A 67 1.32 -7.75 -5.93
N SER A 68 0.53 -6.70 -6.17
CA SER A 68 0.74 -5.80 -7.31
C SER A 68 2.06 -5.04 -7.17
N VAL A 69 2.33 -4.49 -5.99
CA VAL A 69 3.57 -3.78 -5.68
C VAL A 69 4.78 -4.71 -5.85
N ILE A 70 4.74 -5.91 -5.28
CA ILE A 70 5.83 -6.89 -5.40
C ILE A 70 6.08 -7.25 -6.86
N ARG A 71 5.03 -7.49 -7.66
CA ARG A 71 5.17 -7.79 -9.09
C ARG A 71 5.80 -6.65 -9.86
N LYS A 72 5.37 -5.41 -9.59
CA LYS A 72 5.93 -4.22 -10.23
C LYS A 72 7.42 -4.09 -9.89
N LEU A 73 7.77 -4.19 -8.61
CA LEU A 73 9.16 -4.11 -8.16
C LEU A 73 10.04 -5.19 -8.80
N ILE A 74 9.61 -6.45 -8.81
CA ILE A 74 10.33 -7.53 -9.52
C ILE A 74 10.45 -7.22 -11.02
N GLY A 75 9.39 -6.67 -11.62
CA GLY A 75 9.37 -6.22 -13.00
C GLY A 75 10.31 -5.05 -13.32
N ASP A 76 10.69 -4.27 -12.31
CA ASP A 76 11.61 -3.14 -12.43
C ASP A 76 13.07 -3.53 -12.12
N LEU A 77 13.33 -4.73 -11.58
CA LEU A 77 14.68 -5.24 -11.33
C LEU A 77 15.42 -5.59 -12.63
N GLU A 78 16.75 -5.48 -12.60
CA GLU A 78 17.63 -6.02 -13.66
C GLU A 78 17.36 -7.51 -13.89
N ALA A 79 17.51 -7.97 -15.13
CA ALA A 79 17.13 -9.31 -15.56
C ALA A 79 17.76 -10.43 -14.69
N SER A 80 19.04 -10.28 -14.32
CA SER A 80 19.77 -11.24 -13.48
C SER A 80 19.15 -11.38 -12.08
N LYS A 81 18.78 -10.26 -11.46
CA LYS A 81 18.17 -10.20 -10.13
C LYS A 81 16.71 -10.62 -10.14
N ARG A 82 15.99 -10.27 -11.20
CA ARG A 82 14.61 -10.71 -11.43
C ARG A 82 14.52 -12.24 -11.47
N GLU A 83 15.39 -12.89 -12.24
CA GLU A 83 15.40 -14.36 -12.32
C GLU A 83 15.76 -15.02 -10.99
N GLU A 84 16.72 -14.47 -10.25
CA GLU A 84 17.09 -14.94 -8.91
C GLU A 84 15.87 -14.94 -7.97
N HIS A 85 15.13 -13.82 -7.93
CA HIS A 85 13.95 -13.69 -7.08
C HIS A 85 12.77 -14.54 -7.56
N ILE A 86 12.54 -14.68 -8.87
CA ILE A 86 11.50 -15.58 -9.39
C ILE A 86 11.81 -17.03 -8.98
N ARG A 87 13.04 -17.50 -9.17
CA ARG A 87 13.44 -18.86 -8.75
C ARG A 87 13.27 -19.08 -7.25
N PHE A 88 13.60 -18.08 -6.44
CA PHE A 88 13.37 -18.13 -4.99
C PHE A 88 11.89 -18.25 -4.65
N LEU A 89 11.03 -17.42 -5.28
CA LEU A 89 9.59 -17.46 -5.07
C LEU A 89 8.97 -18.79 -5.53
N ASP A 90 9.37 -19.31 -6.69
CA ASP A 90 8.95 -20.62 -7.18
C ASP A 90 9.33 -21.73 -6.18
N THR A 91 10.54 -21.67 -5.62
CA THR A 91 10.96 -22.61 -4.57
C THR A 91 10.09 -22.51 -3.32
N LEU A 92 9.73 -21.30 -2.91
CA LEU A 92 8.94 -21.07 -1.70
C LEU A 92 7.48 -21.53 -1.84
N TYR A 93 6.88 -21.33 -3.02
CA TYR A 93 5.45 -21.56 -3.25
C TYR A 93 5.14 -22.86 -4.00
N MET A 94 5.99 -23.31 -4.92
CA MET A 94 5.74 -24.51 -5.73
C MET A 94 6.35 -25.79 -5.13
N ASN A 95 7.36 -25.68 -4.24
CA ASN A 95 7.90 -26.84 -3.51
C ASN A 95 7.26 -27.05 -2.14
N ARG A 96 6.34 -26.18 -1.69
CA ARG A 96 5.46 -26.44 -0.55
C ARG A 96 4.15 -27.10 -1.01
N ILE A 97 4.27 -28.29 -1.58
CA ILE A 97 3.14 -29.22 -1.65
C ILE A 97 3.25 -30.12 -0.42
N TYR A 98 2.72 -29.68 0.73
CA TYR A 98 2.28 -30.54 1.84
C TYR A 98 1.31 -29.76 2.73
#